data_AF-A0A1Q7UWL1-F1
#
_entry.id   AF-A0A1Q7UWL1-F1
#
_cell.length_a   1.000
_cell.length_b   1.000
_cell.length_c   1.000
_cell.angle_alpha   90.00
_cell.angle_beta   90.00
_cell.angle_gamma   90.00
#
_symmetry.space_group_name_H-M   'P 1'
#
loop_
_entity.id
_entity.type
_entity.pdbx_description
1 polymer ?
#
loop_
_entity_poly.entity_id
_entity_poly.type
_entity_poly.pdbx_seq_one_letter_code
_entity_poly.pdbx_strand_id
1 'polypeptide(L)'
;MTPIFFVIFLLALFLSFVLTRFVRDYARSRGWVAAPTNERHLHSVPLPRLGGVAIFLSFAACMALSAGWAIRHPNLHPANFFETMRTVLVPAALVFALGVWDDLRGLGPYVKFGVQTVAASMLYAGGLRIVNIPVLFGNRPLPWFVELMFTVIWVLAITNAFNLIDGLDGLAAGSALFSTMVAFVLAVFHGPVLVEVMTIALAGAILGFLRFNFNPATIFLGDSGSLFIGFLLSALALHGAQKAPTIVAVAIPIVSFGLPILETVLSIVRRLISGRPVFTADREHIHHKLLQHGMSHRQVVIILYGVSAGFAMLSLFLLWPTGSSLGLVMAVLGIGIWIGVQHLGYLEFGEIARVGRRTLDQPQIFVNNLAIRRATEELKVARDLEQIQHILTAAFGSNDFDGFQLNLGLSPRQMISFADSDARLSEDSESSFRWMKPGVKHLNTSSLWTIALSLLSSSERPCGTLMIYRLYSRHDLQLDVNLLTAIFPTALADALDRTLTQPVEVIPMPEQDASLLPAQAG
;
A
#
# COMPACT_ATOMS: atom_id res chain seq x y z
N MET A 1 18.16 -41.01 -7.00
CA MET A 1 17.86 -39.68 -7.57
C MET A 1 18.68 -38.56 -6.89
N THR A 2 18.79 -38.54 -5.56
CA THR A 2 19.59 -37.54 -4.80
C THR A 2 21.04 -37.29 -5.27
N PRO A 3 21.88 -38.29 -5.65
CA PRO A 3 23.25 -38.00 -6.08
C PRO A 3 23.32 -37.26 -7.43
N ILE A 4 22.33 -37.47 -8.31
CA ILE A 4 22.31 -36.82 -9.64
C ILE A 4 22.08 -35.31 -9.48
N PHE A 5 21.14 -34.91 -8.61
CA PHE A 5 20.89 -33.50 -8.34
C PHE A 5 22.09 -32.80 -7.72
N PHE A 6 22.80 -33.47 -6.82
CA PHE A 6 24.04 -32.95 -6.24
C PHE A 6 25.13 -32.75 -7.29
N VAL A 7 25.28 -33.69 -8.23
CA VAL A 7 26.22 -33.54 -9.35
C VAL A 7 25.84 -32.39 -10.26
N ILE A 8 24.55 -32.24 -10.62
CA ILE A 8 24.07 -31.11 -11.44
C ILE A 8 24.32 -29.78 -10.74
N PHE A 9 24.03 -29.70 -9.44
CA PHE A 9 24.30 -28.53 -8.62
C PHE A 9 25.78 -28.14 -8.65
N LEU A 10 26.67 -29.09 -8.32
CA LEU A 10 28.11 -28.85 -8.28
C LEU A 10 28.67 -28.49 -9.65
N LEU A 11 28.16 -29.12 -10.72
CA LEU A 11 28.56 -28.79 -12.08
C LEU A 11 28.15 -27.36 -12.45
N ALA A 12 26.90 -26.98 -12.19
CA ALA A 12 26.41 -25.63 -12.48
C ALA A 12 27.17 -24.57 -11.65
N LEU A 13 27.46 -24.87 -10.38
CA LEU A 13 28.27 -24.03 -9.50
C LEU A 13 29.68 -23.85 -10.04
N PHE A 14 30.34 -24.95 -10.39
CA PHE A 14 31.69 -24.92 -10.93
C PHE A 14 31.76 -24.16 -12.25
N LEU A 15 30.86 -24.46 -13.19
CA LEU A 15 30.77 -23.76 -14.47
C LEU A 15 30.54 -22.27 -14.27
N SER A 16 29.61 -21.88 -13.39
CA SER A 16 29.31 -20.47 -13.14
C SER A 16 30.48 -19.75 -12.47
N PHE A 17 31.15 -20.39 -11.52
CA PHE A 17 32.34 -19.83 -10.88
C PHE A 17 33.45 -19.53 -11.92
N VAL A 18 33.72 -20.50 -12.80
CA VAL A 18 34.75 -20.37 -13.84
C VAL A 18 34.35 -19.35 -14.90
N LEU A 19 33.12 -19.45 -15.43
CA LEU A 19 32.61 -18.55 -16.47
C LEU A 19 32.47 -17.11 -15.97
N THR A 20 32.06 -16.90 -14.71
CA THR A 20 31.96 -15.55 -14.13
C THR A 20 33.32 -14.85 -14.14
N ARG A 21 34.40 -15.57 -13.81
CA ARG A 21 35.76 -15.02 -13.92
C ARG A 21 36.09 -14.62 -15.35
N PHE A 22 35.88 -15.51 -16.32
CA PHE A 22 36.16 -15.22 -17.73
C PHE A 22 35.34 -14.06 -18.28
N VAL A 23 34.02 -14.04 -18.02
CA VAL A 23 33.12 -12.98 -18.47
C VAL A 23 33.51 -11.64 -17.86
N ARG A 24 33.85 -11.60 -16.57
CA ARG A 24 34.33 -10.39 -15.90
C ARG A 24 35.60 -9.85 -16.55
N ASP A 25 36.60 -10.71 -16.74
CA ASP A 25 37.90 -10.29 -17.26
C ASP A 25 37.79 -9.86 -18.74
N TYR A 26 36.95 -10.56 -19.53
CA TYR A 26 36.65 -10.19 -20.91
C TYR A 26 35.89 -8.85 -21.00
N ALA A 27 34.85 -8.65 -20.20
CA ALA A 27 34.08 -7.41 -20.19
C ALA A 27 34.94 -6.20 -19.78
N ARG A 28 35.84 -6.39 -18.80
CA ARG A 28 36.84 -5.36 -18.42
C ARG A 28 37.78 -5.03 -19.58
N SER A 29 38.28 -6.05 -20.29
CA SER A 29 39.17 -5.84 -21.45
C SER A 29 38.51 -5.08 -22.61
N ARG A 30 37.18 -5.23 -22.76
CA ARG A 30 36.37 -4.55 -23.78
C ARG A 30 35.85 -3.17 -23.35
N GLY A 31 36.08 -2.78 -22.10
CA GLY A 31 35.52 -1.54 -21.54
C GLY A 31 34.00 -1.57 -21.33
N TRP A 32 33.38 -2.75 -21.33
CA TRP A 32 31.94 -2.93 -21.04
C TRP A 32 31.68 -2.85 -19.55
N VAL A 33 31.90 -1.65 -19.00
CA VAL A 33 31.81 -1.36 -17.57
C VAL A 33 30.83 -0.23 -17.32
N ALA A 34 30.07 -0.35 -16.25
CA ALA A 34 29.21 0.73 -15.80
C ALA A 34 30.06 1.82 -15.16
N ALA A 35 29.99 3.03 -15.72
CA ALA A 35 30.62 4.20 -15.12
C ALA A 35 29.98 4.47 -13.73
N PRO A 36 30.77 4.89 -12.73
CA PRO A 36 30.23 5.35 -11.46
C PRO A 36 29.40 6.62 -11.74
N THR A 37 28.08 6.53 -11.66
CA THR A 37 27.21 7.70 -11.80
C THR A 37 27.44 8.65 -10.61
N ASN A 38 27.85 9.88 -10.90
CA ASN A 38 28.03 10.94 -9.91
C ASN A 38 26.68 11.29 -9.28
N GLU A 39 26.57 11.08 -7.97
CA GLU A 39 26.00 12.02 -6.98
C GLU A 39 25.83 11.41 -5.58
N ARG A 40 26.09 10.11 -5.38
CA ARG A 40 26.40 9.43 -4.09
C ARG A 40 26.36 7.91 -4.33
N HIS A 41 27.45 7.26 -4.72
CA HIS A 41 27.40 5.81 -4.97
C HIS A 41 28.60 4.99 -4.46
N LEU A 42 28.29 4.13 -3.49
CA LEU A 42 28.60 2.71 -3.23
C LEU A 42 29.82 2.03 -3.89
N HIS A 43 30.22 2.36 -5.13
CA HIS A 43 31.38 1.76 -5.81
C HIS A 43 32.24 2.84 -6.46
N SER A 44 33.52 2.88 -6.08
CA SER A 44 34.52 3.82 -6.61
C SER A 44 35.15 3.38 -7.94
N VAL A 45 34.91 2.14 -8.38
CA VAL A 45 35.53 1.54 -9.56
C VAL A 45 34.43 1.09 -10.54
N PRO A 46 34.57 1.35 -11.85
CA PRO A 46 33.61 0.89 -12.85
C PRO A 46 33.59 -0.65 -12.92
N LEU A 47 32.39 -1.24 -12.82
CA LEU A 47 32.18 -2.68 -12.76
C LEU A 47 31.40 -3.19 -13.99
N PRO A 48 31.73 -4.38 -14.54
CA PRO A 48 30.96 -5.00 -15.61
C PRO A 48 29.54 -5.37 -15.15
N ARG A 49 28.55 -5.31 -16.07
CA ARG A 49 27.13 -5.69 -15.82
C ARG A 49 26.70 -7.00 -16.49
N LEU A 50 27.64 -7.86 -16.86
CA LEU A 50 27.35 -9.09 -17.63
C LEU A 50 27.32 -10.37 -16.79
N GLY A 51 27.02 -10.26 -15.49
CA GLY A 51 26.99 -11.42 -14.58
C GLY A 51 25.99 -12.50 -15.01
N GLY A 52 24.84 -12.08 -15.53
CA GLY A 52 23.81 -12.96 -16.07
C GLY A 52 24.30 -13.92 -17.17
N VAL A 53 25.30 -13.51 -17.97
CA VAL A 53 25.86 -14.36 -19.03
C VAL A 53 26.47 -15.64 -18.46
N ALA A 54 27.22 -15.53 -17.36
CA ALA A 54 27.83 -16.70 -16.73
C ALA A 54 26.76 -17.66 -16.17
N ILE A 55 25.71 -17.11 -15.56
CA ILE A 55 24.59 -17.90 -15.01
C ILE A 55 23.85 -18.60 -16.15
N PHE A 56 23.46 -17.88 -17.20
CA PHE A 56 22.74 -18.43 -18.34
C PHE A 56 23.53 -19.54 -19.04
N LEU A 57 24.81 -19.31 -19.33
CA LEU A 57 25.65 -20.31 -20.00
C LEU A 57 25.85 -21.58 -19.16
N SER A 58 26.03 -21.42 -17.84
CA SER A 58 26.14 -22.56 -16.92
C SER A 58 24.85 -23.37 -16.86
N PHE A 59 23.72 -22.68 -16.73
CA PHE A 59 22.40 -23.30 -16.75
C PHE A 59 22.13 -24.01 -18.10
N ALA A 60 22.39 -23.34 -19.22
CA ALA A 60 22.21 -23.90 -20.56
C ALA A 60 23.09 -25.14 -20.80
N ALA A 61 24.34 -25.14 -20.32
CA ALA A 61 25.21 -26.31 -20.38
C ALA A 61 24.64 -27.49 -19.59
N CYS A 62 24.12 -27.26 -18.38
CA CYS A 62 23.44 -28.31 -17.61
C CYS A 62 22.18 -28.82 -18.33
N MET A 63 21.40 -27.94 -18.97
CA MET A 63 20.23 -28.35 -19.75
C MET A 63 20.62 -29.16 -21.00
N ALA A 64 21.68 -28.79 -21.70
CA ALA A 64 22.20 -29.54 -22.83
C ALA A 64 22.66 -30.95 -22.43
N LEU A 65 23.33 -31.07 -21.27
CA LEU A 65 23.71 -32.38 -20.71
C LEU A 65 22.49 -33.22 -20.32
N SER A 66 21.48 -32.59 -19.69
CA SER A 66 20.23 -33.26 -19.34
C SER A 66 19.47 -33.74 -20.59
N ALA A 67 19.45 -32.94 -21.65
CA ALA A 67 18.88 -33.31 -22.94
C ALA A 67 19.64 -34.48 -23.58
N GLY A 68 20.97 -34.45 -23.57
CA GLY A 68 21.81 -35.54 -24.07
C GLY A 68 21.61 -36.85 -23.30
N TRP A 69 21.44 -36.76 -21.98
CA TRP A 69 21.08 -37.91 -21.14
C TRP A 69 19.69 -38.46 -21.50
N ALA A 70 18.70 -37.59 -21.67
CA ALA A 70 17.34 -37.99 -22.04
C ALA A 70 17.26 -38.65 -23.42
N ILE A 71 18.08 -38.21 -24.39
CA ILE A 71 18.18 -38.85 -25.71
C ILE A 71 18.73 -40.28 -25.59
N ARG A 72 19.73 -40.51 -24.71
CA ARG A 72 20.31 -41.85 -24.52
C ARG A 72 19.44 -42.78 -23.68
N HIS A 73 18.61 -42.23 -22.81
CA HIS A 73 17.75 -42.99 -21.91
C HIS A 73 16.28 -42.56 -22.02
N PRO A 74 15.64 -42.69 -23.20
CA PRO A 74 14.31 -42.15 -23.46
C PRO A 74 13.24 -42.73 -22.51
N ASN A 75 13.41 -43.98 -22.07
CA ASN A 75 12.49 -44.66 -21.16
C ASN A 75 12.47 -44.09 -19.73
N LEU A 76 13.46 -43.25 -19.36
CA LEU A 76 13.55 -42.62 -18.04
C LEU A 76 12.88 -41.23 -17.99
N HIS A 77 12.42 -40.71 -19.13
CA HIS A 77 11.87 -39.37 -19.24
C HIS A 77 10.45 -39.36 -19.80
N PRO A 78 9.59 -38.42 -19.37
CA PRO A 78 8.28 -38.23 -19.99
C PRO A 78 8.39 -37.90 -21.49
N ALA A 79 7.41 -38.34 -22.28
CA ALA A 79 7.38 -38.08 -23.73
C ALA A 79 7.41 -36.58 -24.07
N ASN A 80 6.83 -35.73 -23.21
CA ASN A 80 6.79 -34.28 -23.37
C ASN A 80 8.03 -33.56 -22.80
N PHE A 81 9.10 -34.27 -22.43
CA PHE A 81 10.30 -33.69 -21.81
C PHE A 81 10.94 -32.61 -22.70
N PHE A 82 11.23 -32.93 -23.97
CA PHE A 82 11.85 -31.98 -24.90
C PHE A 82 10.93 -30.80 -25.25
N GLU A 83 9.63 -31.07 -25.39
CA GLU A 83 8.64 -30.03 -25.64
C GLU A 83 8.59 -29.03 -24.50
N THR A 84 8.47 -29.53 -23.26
CA THR A 84 8.46 -28.71 -22.05
C THR A 84 9.76 -27.93 -21.89
N MET A 85 10.90 -28.59 -22.11
CA MET A 85 12.21 -27.94 -22.03
C MET A 85 12.30 -26.80 -23.03
N ARG A 86 11.85 -26.99 -24.27
CA ARG A 86 11.80 -25.95 -25.30
C ARG A 86 10.84 -24.82 -24.92
N THR A 87 9.66 -25.14 -24.38
CA THR A 87 8.66 -24.17 -23.91
C THR A 87 9.24 -23.19 -22.91
N VAL A 88 10.15 -23.64 -22.03
CA VAL A 88 10.80 -22.76 -21.04
C VAL A 88 12.04 -22.09 -21.60
N LEU A 89 12.94 -22.84 -22.26
CA LEU A 89 14.26 -22.34 -22.65
C LEU A 89 14.22 -21.30 -23.77
N VAL A 90 13.32 -21.44 -24.75
CA VAL A 90 13.24 -20.48 -25.86
C VAL A 90 12.85 -19.08 -25.38
N PRO A 91 11.74 -18.89 -24.64
CA PRO A 91 11.40 -17.56 -24.14
C PRO A 91 12.38 -17.08 -23.04
N ALA A 92 12.99 -17.97 -22.26
CA ALA A 92 14.03 -17.57 -21.31
C ALA A 92 15.29 -17.04 -22.02
N ALA A 93 15.70 -17.65 -23.13
CA ALA A 93 16.79 -17.17 -23.97
C ALA A 93 16.45 -15.82 -24.63
N LEU A 94 15.19 -15.60 -25.02
CA LEU A 94 14.71 -14.31 -25.52
C LEU A 94 14.83 -13.21 -24.46
N VAL A 95 14.37 -13.45 -23.23
CA VAL A 95 14.46 -12.49 -22.12
C VAL A 95 15.92 -12.25 -21.70
N PHE A 96 16.76 -13.30 -21.71
CA PHE A 96 18.19 -13.17 -21.49
C PHE A 96 18.85 -12.29 -22.56
N ALA A 97 18.56 -12.52 -23.85
CA ALA A 97 19.12 -11.73 -24.94
C ALA A 97 18.69 -10.25 -24.87
N LEU A 98 17.43 -9.99 -24.49
CA LEU A 98 16.94 -8.65 -24.18
C LEU A 98 17.78 -7.99 -23.08
N GLY A 99 18.02 -8.69 -21.97
CA GLY A 99 18.81 -8.15 -20.86
C GLY A 99 20.28 -7.91 -21.23
N VAL A 100 20.90 -8.79 -22.02
CA VAL A 100 22.26 -8.56 -22.54
C VAL A 100 22.31 -7.32 -23.44
N TRP A 101 21.28 -7.14 -24.27
CA TRP A 101 21.20 -5.95 -25.11
C TRP A 101 21.04 -4.68 -24.27
N ASP A 102 20.22 -4.73 -23.22
CA ASP A 102 20.05 -3.62 -22.28
C ASP A 102 21.35 -3.27 -21.54
N ASP A 103 22.05 -4.28 -21.01
CA ASP A 103 23.33 -4.09 -20.30
C ASP A 103 24.41 -3.44 -21.19
N LEU A 104 24.37 -3.68 -22.50
CA LEU A 104 25.36 -3.17 -23.46
C LEU A 104 24.97 -1.84 -24.10
N ARG A 105 23.69 -1.61 -24.40
CA ARG A 105 23.22 -0.47 -25.22
C ARG A 105 22.20 0.41 -24.52
N GLY A 106 21.58 -0.06 -23.43
CA GLY A 106 20.42 0.55 -22.80
C GLY A 106 19.15 0.42 -23.63
N LEU A 107 18.05 0.10 -22.99
CA LEU A 107 16.71 0.01 -23.57
C LEU A 107 15.70 0.75 -22.71
N GLY A 108 14.70 1.34 -23.38
CA GLY A 108 13.55 1.92 -22.72
C GLY A 108 12.64 0.86 -22.09
N PRO A 109 11.89 1.21 -21.02
CA PRO A 109 11.04 0.27 -20.29
C PRO A 109 9.96 -0.38 -21.17
N TYR A 110 9.39 0.36 -22.12
CA TYR A 110 8.33 -0.16 -23.00
C TYR A 110 8.78 -1.33 -23.88
N VAL A 111 10.02 -1.29 -24.39
CA VAL A 111 10.58 -2.39 -25.19
C VAL A 111 10.78 -3.63 -24.31
N LYS A 112 11.25 -3.43 -23.07
CA LYS A 112 11.42 -4.52 -22.11
C LYS A 112 10.08 -5.20 -21.81
N PHE A 113 9.05 -4.42 -21.48
CA PHE A 113 7.71 -4.96 -21.23
C PHE A 113 7.12 -5.67 -22.46
N GLY A 114 7.31 -5.12 -23.66
CA GLY A 114 6.85 -5.74 -24.91
C GLY A 114 7.45 -7.13 -25.13
N VAL A 115 8.78 -7.25 -25.03
CA VAL A 115 9.48 -8.53 -25.22
C VAL A 115 9.14 -9.53 -24.10
N GLN A 116 9.04 -9.07 -22.84
CA GLN A 116 8.59 -9.92 -21.73
C GLN A 116 7.16 -10.44 -21.94
N THR A 117 6.27 -9.62 -22.51
CA THR A 117 4.88 -10.00 -22.82
C THR A 117 4.83 -11.07 -23.90
N VAL A 118 5.67 -10.94 -24.94
CA VAL A 118 5.83 -11.97 -25.97
C VAL A 118 6.35 -13.26 -25.33
N ALA A 119 7.40 -13.20 -24.51
CA ALA A 119 7.96 -14.36 -23.82
C ALA A 119 6.93 -15.04 -22.90
N ALA A 120 6.11 -14.28 -22.18
CA ALA A 120 5.04 -14.80 -21.34
C ALA A 120 3.91 -15.45 -22.16
N SER A 121 3.58 -14.88 -23.31
CA SER A 121 2.59 -15.44 -24.25
C SER A 121 3.08 -16.75 -24.85
N MET A 122 4.39 -16.90 -25.08
CA MET A 122 5.00 -18.18 -25.52
C MET A 122 4.88 -19.26 -24.44
N LEU A 123 5.05 -18.92 -23.15
CA LEU A 123 4.80 -19.86 -22.05
C LEU A 123 3.33 -20.30 -22.01
N TYR A 124 2.40 -19.34 -22.16
CA TYR A 124 0.97 -19.63 -22.23
C TYR A 124 0.64 -20.59 -23.38
N ALA A 125 1.15 -20.30 -24.58
CA ALA A 125 0.96 -21.14 -25.77
C ALA A 125 1.57 -22.55 -25.61
N GLY A 126 2.67 -22.67 -24.88
CA GLY A 126 3.29 -23.95 -24.53
C GLY A 126 2.64 -24.68 -23.34
N GLY A 127 1.49 -24.21 -22.85
CA GLY A 127 0.69 -24.87 -21.82
C GLY A 127 1.04 -24.51 -20.37
N LEU A 128 2.00 -23.61 -20.14
CA LEU A 128 2.34 -23.10 -18.81
C LEU A 128 1.49 -21.86 -18.51
N ARG A 129 0.29 -22.11 -17.99
CA ARG A 129 -0.74 -21.10 -17.78
C ARG A 129 -1.48 -21.28 -16.46
N ILE A 130 -2.05 -20.18 -15.97
CA ILE A 130 -2.94 -20.16 -14.80
C ILE A 130 -4.35 -20.53 -15.28
N VAL A 131 -4.78 -21.77 -15.04
CA VAL A 131 -6.05 -22.32 -15.56
C VAL A 131 -7.25 -21.97 -14.67
N ASN A 132 -7.06 -21.95 -13.36
CA ASN A 132 -8.12 -21.65 -12.40
C ASN A 132 -7.57 -20.87 -11.19
N ILE A 133 -8.42 -20.02 -10.62
CA ILE A 133 -8.15 -19.34 -9.35
C ILE A 133 -9.35 -19.58 -8.44
N PRO A 134 -9.41 -20.76 -7.77
CA PRO A 134 -10.55 -21.19 -6.96
C PRO A 134 -10.94 -20.20 -5.88
N VAL A 135 -9.97 -19.48 -5.33
CA VAL A 135 -10.17 -18.47 -4.28
C VAL A 135 -11.04 -17.30 -4.75
N LEU A 136 -10.92 -16.89 -6.02
CA LEU A 136 -11.62 -15.72 -6.56
C LEU A 136 -12.84 -16.10 -7.40
N PHE A 137 -12.75 -17.17 -8.19
CA PHE A 137 -13.74 -17.53 -9.20
C PHE A 137 -14.38 -18.90 -8.98
N GLY A 138 -14.09 -19.55 -7.85
CA GLY A 138 -14.47 -20.94 -7.60
C GLY A 138 -13.79 -21.91 -8.57
N ASN A 139 -14.23 -23.17 -8.58
CA ASN A 139 -13.67 -24.20 -9.47
C ASN A 139 -14.13 -24.07 -10.95
N ARG A 140 -14.52 -22.86 -11.38
CA ARG A 140 -14.94 -22.62 -12.77
C ARG A 140 -13.70 -22.42 -13.66
N PRO A 141 -13.70 -22.97 -14.89
CA PRO A 141 -12.65 -22.66 -15.85
C PRO A 141 -12.72 -21.18 -16.23
N LEU A 142 -11.56 -20.53 -16.31
CA LEU A 142 -11.47 -19.14 -16.72
C LEU A 142 -11.58 -19.04 -18.25
N PRO A 143 -12.17 -17.95 -18.79
CA PRO A 143 -12.06 -17.66 -20.21
C PRO A 143 -10.58 -17.51 -20.61
N TRP A 144 -10.22 -17.98 -21.80
CA TRP A 144 -8.82 -18.01 -22.28
C TRP A 144 -8.10 -16.65 -22.16
N PHE A 145 -8.81 -15.53 -22.41
CA PHE A 145 -8.24 -14.19 -22.33
C PHE A 145 -7.90 -13.78 -20.89
N VAL A 146 -8.67 -14.27 -19.91
CA VAL A 146 -8.42 -14.04 -18.47
C VAL A 146 -7.22 -14.87 -18.01
N GLU A 147 -7.13 -16.13 -18.43
CA GLU A 147 -5.96 -16.98 -18.15
C GLU A 147 -4.67 -16.37 -18.72
N LEU A 148 -4.72 -15.91 -19.98
CA LEU A 148 -3.61 -15.24 -20.64
C LEU A 148 -3.19 -13.98 -19.87
N MET A 149 -4.17 -13.13 -19.53
CA MET A 149 -3.91 -11.90 -18.79
C MET A 149 -3.23 -12.19 -17.44
N PHE A 150 -3.75 -13.13 -16.64
CA PHE A 150 -3.13 -13.47 -15.36
C PHE A 150 -1.75 -14.12 -15.52
N THR A 151 -1.56 -14.97 -16.53
CA THR A 151 -0.26 -15.59 -16.82
C THR A 151 0.78 -14.54 -17.21
N VAL A 152 0.41 -13.59 -18.09
CA VAL A 152 1.28 -12.47 -18.49
C VAL A 152 1.60 -11.59 -17.29
N ILE A 153 0.60 -11.17 -16.51
CA ILE A 153 0.80 -10.33 -15.32
C ILE A 153 1.72 -11.03 -14.32
N TRP A 154 1.52 -12.33 -14.07
CA TRP A 154 2.38 -13.12 -13.19
C TRP A 154 3.84 -13.10 -13.67
N VAL A 155 4.08 -13.40 -14.95
CA VAL A 155 5.44 -13.45 -15.50
C VAL A 155 6.10 -12.08 -15.45
N LEU A 156 5.40 -11.03 -15.87
CA LEU A 156 5.92 -9.66 -15.82
C LEU A 156 6.19 -9.21 -14.38
N ALA A 157 5.26 -9.48 -13.45
CA ALA A 157 5.40 -9.06 -12.06
C ALA A 157 6.63 -9.70 -11.41
N ILE A 158 6.79 -11.02 -11.51
CA ILE A 158 7.94 -11.71 -10.89
C ILE A 158 9.25 -11.34 -11.59
N THR A 159 9.26 -11.25 -12.92
CA THR A 159 10.46 -10.87 -13.68
C THR A 159 10.97 -9.49 -13.28
N ASN A 160 10.09 -8.50 -13.23
CA ASN A 160 10.48 -7.13 -12.87
C ASN A 160 10.73 -6.97 -11.37
N ALA A 161 10.08 -7.77 -10.51
CA ALA A 161 10.36 -7.76 -9.08
C ALA A 161 11.82 -8.13 -8.76
N PHE A 162 12.37 -9.15 -9.43
CA PHE A 162 13.78 -9.52 -9.29
C PHE A 162 14.74 -8.47 -9.87
N ASN A 163 14.36 -7.83 -10.98
CA ASN A 163 15.14 -6.73 -11.56
C ASN A 163 15.16 -5.49 -10.63
N LEU A 164 14.05 -5.19 -9.95
CA LEU A 164 13.95 -4.03 -9.07
C LEU A 164 14.83 -4.15 -7.81
N ILE A 165 15.03 -5.36 -7.29
CA ILE A 165 15.89 -5.60 -6.13
C ILE A 165 17.39 -5.73 -6.49
N ASP A 166 17.76 -5.68 -7.77
CA ASP A 166 19.16 -5.70 -8.25
C ASP A 166 19.85 -4.33 -8.11
N GLY A 167 19.64 -3.68 -6.96
CA GLY A 167 20.22 -2.38 -6.62
C GLY A 167 21.44 -2.46 -5.70
N LEU A 168 21.70 -3.62 -5.09
CA LEU A 168 22.83 -3.85 -4.18
C LEU A 168 23.58 -5.16 -4.51
N ASP A 169 24.90 -5.13 -4.29
CA ASP A 169 25.79 -6.29 -4.37
C ASP A 169 25.25 -7.53 -3.67
N GLY A 170 25.03 -8.60 -4.43
CA GLY A 170 24.58 -9.88 -3.90
C GLY A 170 23.08 -9.95 -3.59
N LEU A 171 22.37 -8.83 -3.47
CA LEU A 171 20.99 -8.84 -2.96
C LEU A 171 20.04 -9.66 -3.84
N ALA A 172 19.95 -9.32 -5.14
CA ALA A 172 19.05 -10.01 -6.07
C ALA A 172 19.43 -11.48 -6.24
N ALA A 173 20.72 -11.77 -6.46
CA ALA A 173 21.21 -13.14 -6.63
C ALA A 173 21.00 -13.99 -5.37
N GLY A 174 21.27 -13.46 -4.18
CA GLY A 174 21.03 -14.17 -2.92
C GLY A 174 19.56 -14.40 -2.63
N SER A 175 18.70 -13.40 -2.84
CA SER A 175 17.24 -13.57 -2.72
C SER A 175 16.72 -14.63 -3.70
N ALA A 176 17.17 -14.58 -4.96
CA ALA A 176 16.83 -15.58 -5.96
C ALA A 176 17.32 -16.98 -5.59
N LEU A 177 18.48 -17.13 -4.94
CA LEU A 177 18.97 -18.43 -4.46
C LEU A 177 17.99 -19.05 -3.46
N PHE A 178 17.51 -18.28 -2.48
CA PHE A 178 16.50 -18.76 -1.53
C PHE A 178 15.21 -19.17 -2.23
N SER A 179 14.69 -18.34 -3.15
CA SER A 179 13.49 -18.68 -3.89
C SER A 179 13.67 -19.91 -4.79
N THR A 180 14.83 -20.05 -5.42
CA THR A 180 15.16 -21.22 -6.25
C THR A 180 15.25 -22.49 -5.43
N MET A 181 15.78 -22.42 -4.20
CA MET A 181 15.83 -23.58 -3.29
C MET A 181 14.43 -24.01 -2.87
N VAL A 182 13.52 -23.08 -2.58
CA VAL A 182 12.12 -23.42 -2.30
C VAL A 182 11.46 -24.05 -3.53
N ALA A 183 11.68 -23.48 -4.73
CA ALA A 183 11.15 -24.04 -5.97
C ALA A 183 11.69 -25.46 -6.24
N PHE A 184 12.96 -25.73 -5.94
CA PHE A 184 13.54 -27.08 -6.00
C PHE A 184 12.87 -28.03 -5.04
N VAL A 185 12.72 -27.65 -3.77
CA VAL A 185 12.05 -28.50 -2.76
C VAL A 185 10.61 -28.77 -3.18
N LEU A 186 9.86 -27.74 -3.60
CA LEU A 186 8.50 -27.90 -4.12
C LEU A 186 8.47 -28.87 -5.30
N ALA A 187 9.45 -28.76 -6.22
CA ALA A 187 9.53 -29.64 -7.37
C ALA A 187 9.80 -31.11 -6.99
N VAL A 188 10.63 -31.35 -5.96
CA VAL A 188 10.89 -32.71 -5.45
C VAL A 188 9.62 -33.36 -4.88
N PHE A 189 8.74 -32.58 -4.24
CA PHE A 189 7.50 -33.12 -3.64
C PHE A 189 6.33 -33.22 -4.62
N HIS A 190 6.18 -32.24 -5.52
CA HIS A 190 4.97 -32.08 -6.33
C HIS A 190 5.25 -31.80 -7.82
N GLY A 191 6.49 -31.48 -8.18
CA GLY A 191 6.85 -31.08 -9.53
C GLY A 191 7.22 -32.27 -10.44
N PRO A 192 7.42 -31.99 -11.73
CA PRO A 192 8.07 -32.92 -12.63
C PRO A 192 9.60 -32.80 -12.54
N VAL A 193 10.27 -33.93 -12.83
CA VAL A 193 11.74 -34.07 -12.81
C VAL A 193 12.48 -32.97 -13.56
N LEU A 194 11.92 -32.45 -14.66
CA LEU A 194 12.55 -31.35 -15.41
C LEU A 194 12.64 -30.06 -14.58
N VAL A 195 11.61 -29.74 -13.78
CA VAL A 195 11.62 -28.56 -12.90
C VAL A 195 12.64 -28.75 -11.79
N GLU A 196 12.78 -29.96 -11.24
CA GLU A 196 13.82 -30.29 -10.25
C GLU A 196 15.23 -30.05 -10.83
N VAL A 197 15.48 -30.53 -12.05
CA VAL A 197 16.76 -30.37 -12.74
C VAL A 197 17.05 -28.90 -13.06
N MET A 198 16.04 -28.15 -13.53
CA MET A 198 16.18 -26.73 -13.83
C MET A 198 16.44 -25.89 -12.58
N THR A 199 15.66 -26.10 -11.51
CA THR A 199 15.81 -25.33 -10.26
C THR A 199 17.15 -25.62 -9.59
N ILE A 200 17.60 -26.88 -9.51
CA ILE A 200 18.89 -27.19 -8.88
C ILE A 200 20.09 -26.70 -9.71
N ALA A 201 20.01 -26.76 -11.04
CA ALA A 201 21.03 -26.18 -11.92
C ALA A 201 21.10 -24.66 -11.77
N LEU A 202 19.95 -23.98 -11.72
CA LEU A 202 19.88 -22.54 -11.51
C LEU A 202 20.48 -22.14 -10.16
N ALA A 203 20.17 -22.88 -9.09
CA ALA A 203 20.71 -22.60 -7.76
C ALA A 203 22.24 -22.76 -7.70
N GLY A 204 22.78 -23.81 -8.31
CA GLY A 204 24.23 -23.99 -8.44
C GLY A 204 24.86 -22.83 -9.20
N ALA A 205 24.28 -22.45 -10.35
CA ALA A 205 24.77 -21.35 -11.16
C ALA A 205 24.73 -20.00 -10.42
N ILE A 206 23.65 -19.70 -9.69
CA ILE A 206 23.53 -18.49 -8.86
C ILE A 206 24.59 -18.50 -7.77
N LEU A 207 24.79 -19.61 -7.05
CA LEU A 207 25.76 -19.68 -5.95
C LEU A 207 27.21 -19.51 -6.45
N GLY A 208 27.54 -20.11 -7.60
CA GLY A 208 28.85 -19.94 -8.23
C GLY A 208 29.14 -18.49 -8.64
N PHE A 209 28.12 -17.78 -9.14
CA PHE A 209 28.19 -16.35 -9.47
C PHE A 209 28.31 -15.47 -8.21
N LEU A 210 27.56 -15.80 -7.15
CA LEU A 210 27.45 -15.00 -5.94
C LEU A 210 28.80 -14.70 -5.29
N ARG A 211 29.78 -15.61 -5.44
CA ARG A 211 31.15 -15.41 -4.96
C ARG A 211 31.82 -14.13 -5.51
N PHE A 212 31.46 -13.71 -6.71
CA PHE A 212 32.01 -12.51 -7.38
C PHE A 212 31.12 -11.28 -7.25
N ASN A 213 29.86 -11.47 -6.90
CA ASN A 213 28.84 -10.42 -6.79
C ASN A 213 28.59 -9.98 -5.34
N PHE A 214 28.91 -10.81 -4.34
CA PHE A 214 28.79 -10.44 -2.93
C PHE A 214 29.76 -9.31 -2.56
N ASN A 215 29.32 -8.40 -1.70
CA ASN A 215 30.03 -7.16 -1.41
C ASN A 215 31.45 -7.37 -0.83
N PRO A 216 32.50 -6.72 -1.39
CA PRO A 216 32.47 -5.82 -2.55
C PRO A 216 32.37 -6.57 -3.89
N ALA A 217 31.42 -6.19 -4.73
CA ALA A 217 31.21 -6.83 -6.02
C ALA A 217 32.39 -6.59 -6.99
N THR A 218 32.69 -7.59 -7.80
CA THR A 218 33.66 -7.49 -8.91
C THR A 218 33.00 -7.51 -10.29
N ILE A 219 31.72 -7.87 -10.32
CA ILE A 219 30.81 -7.90 -11.47
C ILE A 219 29.37 -7.80 -10.95
N PHE A 220 28.53 -7.00 -11.61
CA PHE A 220 27.10 -6.90 -11.33
C PHE A 220 26.31 -7.99 -12.05
N LEU A 221 25.15 -8.34 -11.50
CA LEU A 221 24.24 -9.31 -12.10
C LEU A 221 23.72 -8.79 -13.45
N GLY A 222 23.28 -7.53 -13.48
CA GLY A 222 22.81 -6.84 -14.67
C GLY A 222 21.42 -7.29 -15.09
N ASP A 223 20.84 -6.56 -16.04
CA ASP A 223 19.51 -6.85 -16.57
C ASP A 223 19.48 -8.24 -17.23
N SER A 224 20.57 -8.65 -17.88
CA SER A 224 20.76 -10.01 -18.41
C SER A 224 20.54 -11.09 -17.36
N GLY A 225 20.98 -10.87 -16.13
CA GLY A 225 20.86 -11.84 -15.04
C GLY A 225 19.52 -11.75 -14.33
N SER A 226 19.13 -10.55 -13.89
CA SER A 226 17.93 -10.37 -13.08
C SER A 226 16.65 -10.69 -13.86
N LEU A 227 16.57 -10.29 -15.14
CA LEU A 227 15.41 -10.60 -15.97
C LEU A 227 15.33 -12.09 -16.29
N PHE A 228 16.47 -12.72 -16.61
CA PHE A 228 16.53 -14.16 -16.87
C PHE A 228 16.11 -14.98 -15.64
N ILE A 229 16.69 -14.68 -14.47
CA ILE A 229 16.38 -15.38 -13.22
C ILE A 229 14.91 -15.21 -12.84
N GLY A 230 14.40 -13.97 -12.87
CA GLY A 230 13.00 -13.69 -12.52
C GLY A 230 12.02 -14.37 -13.48
N PHE A 231 12.29 -14.32 -14.79
CA PHE A 231 11.48 -15.01 -15.80
C PHE A 231 11.49 -16.52 -15.60
N LEU A 232 12.68 -17.11 -15.42
CA LEU A 232 12.83 -18.54 -15.26
C LEU A 232 12.13 -19.03 -13.97
N LEU A 233 12.31 -18.34 -12.84
CA LEU A 233 11.60 -18.67 -11.60
C LEU A 233 10.08 -18.55 -11.73
N SER A 234 9.59 -17.55 -12.46
CA SER A 234 8.16 -17.42 -12.76
C SER A 234 7.63 -18.61 -13.57
N ALA A 235 8.35 -19.00 -14.64
CA ALA A 235 7.99 -20.14 -15.48
C ALA A 235 8.03 -21.48 -14.72
N LEU A 236 9.07 -21.69 -13.90
CA LEU A 236 9.22 -22.89 -13.08
C LEU A 236 8.17 -22.97 -11.99
N ALA A 237 7.77 -21.84 -11.39
CA ALA A 237 6.66 -21.77 -10.46
C ALA A 237 5.33 -22.15 -11.13
N LEU A 238 5.05 -21.64 -12.33
CA LEU A 238 3.85 -22.02 -13.09
C LEU A 238 3.84 -23.53 -13.40
N HIS A 239 4.98 -24.09 -13.79
CA HIS A 239 5.07 -25.51 -14.08
C HIS A 239 4.89 -26.38 -12.82
N GLY A 240 5.60 -26.06 -11.74
CA GLY A 240 5.52 -26.80 -10.48
C GLY A 240 4.14 -26.73 -9.82
N ALA A 241 3.40 -25.64 -10.06
CA ALA A 241 2.06 -25.41 -9.53
C ALA A 241 0.98 -26.33 -10.14
N GLN A 242 1.16 -26.86 -11.35
CA GLN A 242 0.09 -27.58 -12.08
C GLN A 242 -0.40 -28.86 -11.40
N LYS A 243 0.44 -29.49 -10.56
CA LYS A 243 0.13 -30.75 -9.86
C LYS A 243 -0.16 -30.56 -8.37
N ALA A 244 0.06 -29.36 -7.84
CA ALA A 244 -0.16 -29.08 -6.43
C ALA A 244 -1.62 -28.67 -6.18
N PRO A 245 -2.17 -28.89 -4.96
CA PRO A 245 -3.44 -28.29 -4.58
C PRO A 245 -3.40 -26.78 -4.81
N THR A 246 -4.47 -26.19 -5.37
CA THR A 246 -4.38 -24.83 -5.92
C THR A 246 -3.94 -23.75 -4.93
N ILE A 247 -4.28 -23.91 -3.65
CA ILE A 247 -3.82 -23.01 -2.58
C ILE A 247 -2.30 -23.10 -2.41
N VAL A 248 -1.75 -24.32 -2.37
CA VAL A 248 -0.30 -24.59 -2.24
C VAL A 248 0.44 -24.10 -3.49
N ALA A 249 -0.14 -24.38 -4.67
CA ALA A 249 0.37 -24.02 -5.98
C ALA A 249 0.60 -22.52 -6.16
N VAL A 250 -0.26 -21.70 -5.54
CA VAL A 250 -0.19 -20.22 -5.63
C VAL A 250 0.56 -19.62 -4.44
N ALA A 251 0.28 -20.08 -3.22
CA ALA A 251 0.83 -19.47 -2.01
C ALA A 251 2.34 -19.67 -1.87
N ILE A 252 2.86 -20.87 -2.19
CA ILE A 252 4.29 -21.17 -2.05
C ILE A 252 5.15 -20.23 -2.93
N PRO A 253 4.92 -20.13 -4.25
CA PRO A 253 5.69 -19.18 -5.06
C PRO A 253 5.58 -17.72 -4.59
N ILE A 254 4.38 -17.25 -4.23
CA ILE A 254 4.17 -15.87 -3.76
C ILE A 254 4.98 -15.59 -2.50
N VAL A 255 4.91 -16.48 -1.50
CA VAL A 255 5.63 -16.30 -0.24
C VAL A 255 7.14 -16.45 -0.46
N SER A 256 7.56 -17.39 -1.30
CA SER A 256 8.97 -17.60 -1.65
C SER A 256 9.62 -16.40 -2.36
N PHE A 257 8.88 -15.70 -3.20
CA PHE A 257 9.29 -14.44 -3.85
C PHE A 257 9.01 -13.21 -2.98
N GLY A 258 8.74 -13.41 -1.69
CA GLY A 258 8.17 -12.41 -0.80
C GLY A 258 8.99 -11.12 -0.69
N LEU A 259 10.32 -11.18 -0.67
CA LEU A 259 11.15 -9.97 -0.66
C LEU A 259 11.03 -9.16 -1.98
N PRO A 260 11.29 -9.74 -3.18
CA PRO A 260 11.07 -9.04 -4.45
C PRO A 260 9.65 -8.47 -4.60
N ILE A 261 8.64 -9.25 -4.25
CA ILE A 261 7.23 -8.83 -4.33
C ILE A 261 6.97 -7.68 -3.35
N LEU A 262 7.43 -7.79 -2.11
CA LEU A 262 7.26 -6.76 -1.08
C LEU A 262 7.87 -5.43 -1.52
N GLU A 263 9.09 -5.44 -2.06
CA GLU A 263 9.73 -4.23 -2.60
C GLU A 263 8.88 -3.58 -3.68
N THR A 264 8.39 -4.37 -4.63
CA THR A 264 7.56 -3.90 -5.75
C THR A 264 6.23 -3.32 -5.24
N VAL A 265 5.54 -4.03 -4.34
CA VAL A 265 4.28 -3.59 -3.76
C VAL A 265 4.46 -2.32 -2.94
N LEU A 266 5.50 -2.24 -2.09
CA LEU A 266 5.77 -1.04 -1.30
C LEU A 266 6.08 0.17 -2.17
N SER A 267 6.84 0.00 -3.25
CA SER A 267 7.10 1.08 -4.21
C SER A 267 5.80 1.56 -4.87
N ILE A 268 4.96 0.65 -5.38
CA ILE A 268 3.66 1.00 -5.99
C ILE A 268 2.76 1.73 -4.99
N VAL A 269 2.58 1.17 -3.79
CA VAL A 269 1.70 1.73 -2.76
C VAL A 269 2.19 3.11 -2.33
N ARG A 270 3.49 3.28 -2.05
CA ARG A 270 4.09 4.58 -1.70
C ARG A 270 3.77 5.65 -2.76
N ARG A 271 3.91 5.31 -4.03
CA ARG A 271 3.68 6.23 -5.16
C ARG A 271 2.23 6.63 -5.29
N LEU A 272 1.31 5.67 -5.13
CA LEU A 272 -0.12 5.93 -5.14
C LEU A 272 -0.51 6.87 -4.01
N ILE A 273 0.00 6.65 -2.79
CA ILE A 273 -0.26 7.53 -1.63
C ILE A 273 0.30 8.93 -1.87
N SER A 274 1.47 9.03 -2.52
CA SER A 274 2.13 10.30 -2.81
C SER A 274 1.61 11.01 -4.07
N GLY A 275 0.62 10.45 -4.78
CA GLY A 275 0.12 10.99 -6.04
C GLY A 275 1.13 10.99 -7.19
N ARG A 276 2.20 10.18 -7.12
CA ARG A 276 3.26 10.11 -8.14
C ARG A 276 2.95 9.03 -9.18
N PRO A 277 3.32 9.21 -10.46
CA PRO A 277 3.14 8.18 -11.47
C PRO A 277 3.92 6.89 -11.14
N VAL A 278 3.26 5.74 -11.26
CA VAL A 278 3.79 4.42 -10.85
C VAL A 278 5.08 4.04 -11.60
N PHE A 279 5.29 4.50 -12.83
CA PHE A 279 6.42 4.11 -13.69
C PHE A 279 7.63 5.07 -13.67
N THR A 280 7.68 6.03 -12.74
CA THR A 280 8.86 6.91 -12.58
C THR A 280 10.04 6.18 -11.91
N ALA A 281 11.29 6.64 -12.02
CA ALA A 281 12.39 6.00 -11.29
C ALA A 281 12.27 6.21 -9.77
N ASP A 282 12.56 5.19 -8.96
CA ASP A 282 12.50 5.28 -7.48
C ASP A 282 13.89 5.27 -6.86
N ARG A 283 14.03 5.93 -5.70
CA ARG A 283 15.25 5.89 -4.88
C ARG A 283 14.95 5.57 -3.41
N GLU A 284 13.72 5.15 -3.11
CA GLU A 284 13.26 4.87 -1.75
C GLU A 284 13.00 3.39 -1.53
N HIS A 285 13.78 2.54 -2.19
CA HIS A 285 13.71 1.10 -1.97
C HIS A 285 14.08 0.70 -0.54
N ILE A 286 13.66 -0.48 -0.07
CA ILE A 286 13.91 -0.96 1.30
C ILE A 286 15.40 -0.85 1.65
N HIS A 287 16.26 -1.25 0.70
CA HIS A 287 17.69 -1.21 0.89
C HIS A 287 18.27 0.22 1.00
N HIS A 288 17.69 1.20 0.30
CA HIS A 288 18.08 2.60 0.44
C HIS A 288 17.71 3.15 1.81
N LYS A 289 16.53 2.80 2.35
CA LYS A 289 16.12 3.22 3.71
C LYS A 289 17.03 2.63 4.79
N LEU A 290 17.39 1.34 4.66
CA LEU A 290 18.33 0.72 5.60
C LEU A 290 19.73 1.37 5.55
N LEU A 291 20.21 1.73 4.36
CA LEU A 291 21.46 2.50 4.23
C LEU A 291 21.35 3.91 4.85
N GLN A 292 20.20 4.59 4.69
CA GLN A 292 19.94 5.90 5.30
C GLN A 292 19.91 5.84 6.84
N HIS A 293 19.59 4.68 7.43
CA HIS A 293 19.70 4.44 8.87
C HIS A 293 21.15 4.20 9.35
N GLY A 294 22.15 4.38 8.49
CA GLY A 294 23.57 4.27 8.83
C GLY A 294 24.13 2.85 8.76
N MET A 295 23.37 1.88 8.22
CA MET A 295 23.87 0.52 8.03
C MET A 295 24.88 0.45 6.88
N SER A 296 25.89 -0.40 7.02
CA SER A 296 26.80 -0.73 5.91
C SER A 296 26.13 -1.64 4.88
N HIS A 297 26.65 -1.67 3.66
CA HIS A 297 26.14 -2.49 2.56
C HIS A 297 26.00 -3.96 2.93
N ARG A 298 27.05 -4.52 3.55
CA ARG A 298 27.06 -5.91 4.00
C ARG A 298 25.97 -6.19 5.02
N GLN A 299 25.77 -5.29 5.98
CA GLN A 299 24.72 -5.43 6.98
C GLN A 299 23.35 -5.45 6.33
N VAL A 300 23.07 -4.52 5.40
CA VAL A 300 21.80 -4.46 4.67
C VAL A 300 21.55 -5.77 3.91
N VAL A 301 22.53 -6.25 3.15
CA VAL A 301 22.40 -7.50 2.38
C VAL A 301 22.17 -8.71 3.28
N ILE A 302 22.91 -8.84 4.40
CA ILE A 302 22.73 -9.95 5.34
C ILE A 302 21.34 -9.93 6.00
N ILE A 303 20.84 -8.74 6.39
CA ILE A 303 19.49 -8.59 6.94
C ILE A 303 18.45 -9.02 5.90
N LEU A 304 18.59 -8.58 4.65
CA LEU A 304 17.66 -8.92 3.58
C LEU A 304 17.76 -10.40 3.13
N TYR A 305 18.91 -11.04 3.31
CA TYR A 305 19.04 -12.49 3.21
C TYR A 305 18.29 -13.19 4.34
N GLY A 306 18.39 -12.70 5.58
CA GLY A 306 17.60 -13.19 6.70
C GLY A 306 16.09 -13.09 6.45
N VAL A 307 15.63 -11.96 5.89
CA VAL A 307 14.24 -11.77 5.46
C VAL A 307 13.86 -12.76 4.35
N SER A 308 14.70 -12.91 3.32
CA SER A 308 14.47 -13.87 2.22
C SER A 308 14.41 -15.31 2.74
N ALA A 309 15.28 -15.68 3.69
CA ALA A 309 15.27 -16.98 4.34
C ALA A 309 14.00 -17.19 5.18
N GLY A 310 13.54 -16.16 5.90
CA GLY A 310 12.27 -16.20 6.64
C GLY A 310 11.07 -16.44 5.71
N PHE A 311 10.99 -15.71 4.60
CA PHE A 311 10.01 -15.95 3.54
C PHE A 311 10.12 -17.38 2.99
N ALA A 312 11.33 -17.86 2.69
CA ALA A 312 11.55 -19.22 2.21
C ALA A 312 11.09 -20.29 3.21
N MET A 313 11.39 -20.11 4.51
CA MET A 313 10.95 -21.04 5.56
C MET A 313 9.44 -21.06 5.73
N LEU A 314 8.79 -19.88 5.77
CA LEU A 314 7.33 -19.78 5.83
C LEU A 314 6.68 -20.40 4.59
N SER A 315 7.31 -20.24 3.43
CA SER A 315 6.87 -20.88 2.20
C SER A 315 6.97 -22.41 2.26
N LEU A 316 8.05 -22.96 2.82
CA LEU A 316 8.23 -24.41 2.98
C LEU A 316 7.25 -24.99 4.01
N PHE A 317 6.89 -24.23 5.04
CA PHE A 317 5.87 -24.64 6.01
C PHE A 317 4.50 -24.91 5.35
N LEU A 318 4.20 -24.25 4.23
CA LEU A 318 2.97 -24.47 3.46
C LEU A 318 2.97 -25.77 2.63
N LEU A 319 4.07 -26.54 2.59
CA LEU A 319 4.10 -27.86 1.93
C LEU A 319 3.22 -28.89 2.63
N TRP A 320 3.02 -28.76 3.95
CA TRP A 320 2.11 -29.60 4.73
C TRP A 320 0.97 -28.76 5.29
N PRO A 321 0.02 -28.32 4.43
CA PRO A 321 -1.01 -27.41 4.87
C PRO A 321 -1.97 -28.10 5.83
N THR A 322 -1.98 -27.67 7.09
CA THR A 322 -3.13 -27.87 7.98
C THR A 322 -4.20 -26.83 7.64
N GLY A 323 -5.48 -27.06 7.99
CA GLY A 323 -6.58 -26.16 7.64
C GLY A 323 -6.38 -24.68 8.05
N SER A 324 -5.50 -24.39 9.01
CA SER A 324 -5.16 -23.04 9.48
C SER A 324 -3.75 -22.55 9.11
N SER A 325 -2.90 -23.39 8.51
CA SER A 325 -1.49 -23.07 8.20
C SER A 325 -1.34 -21.82 7.32
N LEU A 326 -2.17 -21.66 6.29
CA LEU A 326 -2.17 -20.50 5.41
C LEU A 326 -2.49 -19.22 6.20
N GLY A 327 -3.54 -19.25 7.01
CA GLY A 327 -3.94 -18.10 7.84
C GLY A 327 -2.84 -17.68 8.81
N LEU A 328 -2.17 -18.67 9.43
CA LEU A 328 -1.03 -18.42 10.32
C LEU A 328 0.14 -17.78 9.56
N VAL A 329 0.53 -18.32 8.41
CA VAL A 329 1.62 -17.76 7.59
C VAL A 329 1.29 -16.33 7.16
N MET A 330 0.07 -16.09 6.66
CA MET A 330 -0.36 -14.75 6.26
C MET A 330 -0.39 -13.76 7.44
N ALA A 331 -0.79 -14.21 8.64
CA ALA A 331 -0.76 -13.39 9.84
C ALA A 331 0.67 -13.03 10.27
N VAL A 332 1.58 -14.01 10.30
CA VAL A 332 3.01 -13.80 10.63
C VAL A 332 3.66 -12.86 9.61
N LEU A 333 3.40 -13.06 8.32
CA LEU A 333 3.88 -12.17 7.26
C LEU A 333 3.31 -10.76 7.39
N GLY A 334 2.00 -10.64 7.62
CA GLY A 334 1.33 -9.35 7.80
C GLY A 334 1.91 -8.55 8.96
N ILE A 335 2.08 -9.20 10.12
CA ILE A 335 2.68 -8.60 11.31
C ILE A 335 4.16 -8.23 11.04
N GLY A 336 4.93 -9.13 10.44
CA GLY A 336 6.34 -8.87 10.13
C GLY A 336 6.53 -7.71 9.16
N ILE A 337 5.74 -7.66 8.08
CA ILE A 337 5.73 -6.56 7.12
C ILE A 337 5.31 -5.26 7.80
N TRP A 338 4.25 -5.28 8.61
CA TRP A 338 3.80 -4.11 9.36
C TRP A 338 4.91 -3.55 10.26
N ILE A 339 5.54 -4.39 11.08
CA ILE A 339 6.66 -4.00 11.95
C ILE A 339 7.82 -3.46 11.11
N GLY A 340 8.16 -4.12 10.00
CA GLY A 340 9.23 -3.69 9.10
C GLY A 340 8.97 -2.31 8.49
N VAL A 341 7.76 -2.05 7.98
CA VAL A 341 7.36 -0.76 7.41
C VAL A 341 7.43 0.36 8.47
N GLN A 342 7.00 0.09 9.71
CA GLN A 342 7.10 1.05 10.81
C GLN A 342 8.56 1.36 11.17
N HIS A 343 9.42 0.33 11.23
CA HIS A 343 10.85 0.52 11.55
C HIS A 343 11.63 1.23 10.45
N LEU A 344 11.23 1.09 9.19
CA LEU A 344 11.86 1.76 8.06
C LEU A 344 11.50 3.25 7.94
N GLY A 345 10.54 3.74 8.76
CA GLY A 345 10.23 5.16 8.86
C GLY A 345 9.64 5.75 7.58
N TYR A 346 8.87 4.99 6.81
CA TYR A 346 8.19 5.54 5.64
C TYR A 346 7.12 6.56 6.05
N LEU A 347 7.29 7.81 5.58
CA LEU A 347 6.44 8.94 5.97
C LEU A 347 5.00 8.78 5.48
N GLU A 348 4.82 8.19 4.30
CA GLU A 348 3.53 7.98 3.65
C GLU A 348 2.62 7.08 4.48
N PHE A 349 3.17 6.00 5.02
CA PHE A 349 2.44 5.09 5.91
C PHE A 349 2.22 5.69 7.30
N GLY A 350 3.12 6.58 7.74
CA GLY A 350 2.95 7.35 8.97
C GLY A 350 1.76 8.30 8.94
N GLU A 351 1.50 8.95 7.80
CA GLU A 351 0.30 9.79 7.64
C GLU A 351 -1.00 8.97 7.59
N ILE A 352 -1.01 7.85 6.87
CA ILE A 352 -2.19 6.95 6.87
C ILE A 352 -2.47 6.42 8.27
N ALA A 353 -1.44 6.03 9.01
CA ALA A 353 -1.61 5.58 10.39
C ALA A 353 -2.12 6.69 11.32
N ARG A 354 -1.74 7.95 11.08
CA ARG A 354 -2.28 9.12 11.81
C ARG A 354 -3.73 9.39 11.46
N VAL A 355 -4.09 9.39 10.18
CA VAL A 355 -5.48 9.57 9.72
C VAL A 355 -6.38 8.43 10.21
N GLY A 356 -5.90 7.19 10.17
CA GLY A 356 -6.61 6.02 10.69
C GLY A 356 -6.87 6.10 12.19
N ARG A 357 -5.85 6.49 12.99
CA ARG A 357 -6.04 6.76 14.43
C ARG A 357 -7.01 7.90 14.69
N ARG A 358 -6.88 9.01 13.94
CA ARG A 358 -7.83 10.12 14.01
C ARG A 358 -9.27 9.70 13.71
N THR A 359 -9.46 8.66 12.90
CA THR A 359 -10.77 8.08 12.58
C THR A 359 -11.29 7.18 13.71
N LEU A 360 -10.42 6.46 14.42
CA LEU A 360 -10.79 5.66 15.60
C LEU A 360 -11.17 6.53 16.81
N ASP A 361 -10.58 7.73 16.91
CA ASP A 361 -10.91 8.73 17.94
C ASP A 361 -12.16 9.57 17.60
N GLN A 362 -12.95 9.20 16.58
CA GLN A 362 -14.14 9.94 16.11
C GLN A 362 -15.47 9.78 16.87
N PRO A 363 -15.71 8.92 17.89
CA PRO A 363 -17.05 8.85 18.46
C PRO A 363 -17.53 10.21 18.96
N GLN A 364 -16.61 11.04 19.46
CA GLN A 364 -16.90 12.38 19.93
C GLN A 364 -17.15 13.39 18.79
N ILE A 365 -16.44 13.29 17.65
CA ILE A 365 -16.70 14.11 16.45
C ILE A 365 -18.09 13.81 15.90
N PHE A 366 -18.48 12.53 15.84
CA PHE A 366 -19.79 12.13 15.37
C PHE A 366 -20.91 12.65 16.29
N VAL A 367 -20.74 12.50 17.61
CA VAL A 367 -21.69 13.02 18.62
C VAL A 367 -21.83 14.55 18.52
N ASN A 368 -20.70 15.27 18.46
CA ASN A 368 -20.69 16.73 18.35
C ASN A 368 -21.35 17.22 17.04
N ASN A 369 -21.06 16.56 15.91
CA ASN A 369 -21.68 16.88 14.63
C ASN A 369 -23.19 16.58 14.62
N LEU A 370 -23.61 15.48 15.26
CA LEU A 370 -25.02 15.11 15.37
C LEU A 370 -25.79 16.10 16.24
N ALA A 371 -25.18 16.61 17.32
CA ALA A 371 -25.77 17.64 18.17
C ALA A 371 -26.08 18.92 17.38
N ILE A 372 -25.13 19.41 16.57
CA ILE A 372 -25.36 20.59 15.72
C ILE A 372 -26.41 20.33 14.64
N ARG A 373 -26.38 19.15 13.99
CA ARG A 373 -27.39 18.79 12.97
C ARG A 373 -28.79 18.70 13.56
N ARG A 374 -28.94 18.07 14.73
CA ARG A 374 -30.22 17.98 15.44
C ARG A 374 -30.71 19.38 15.82
N ALA A 375 -29.83 20.21 16.38
CA ALA A 375 -30.17 21.60 16.70
C ALA A 375 -30.61 22.38 15.47
N THR A 376 -29.95 22.19 14.32
CA THR A 376 -30.35 22.80 13.05
C THR A 376 -31.77 22.39 12.63
N GLU A 377 -32.13 21.11 12.75
CA GLU A 377 -33.47 20.63 12.44
C GLU A 377 -34.52 21.13 13.45
N GLU A 378 -34.20 21.15 14.74
CA GLU A 378 -35.09 21.68 15.79
C GLU A 378 -35.32 23.20 15.62
N LEU A 379 -34.29 23.96 15.22
CA LEU A 379 -34.41 25.40 14.93
C LEU A 379 -35.41 25.69 13.81
N LYS A 380 -35.54 24.81 12.80
CA LYS A 380 -36.52 24.98 11.71
C LYS A 380 -37.97 24.99 12.21
N VAL A 381 -38.25 24.33 13.33
CA VAL A 381 -39.60 24.19 13.89
C VAL A 381 -39.81 25.04 15.15
N ALA A 382 -38.77 25.74 15.62
CA ALA A 382 -38.83 26.57 16.81
C ALA A 382 -39.83 27.73 16.65
N ARG A 383 -40.63 27.98 17.70
CA ARG A 383 -41.77 28.93 17.68
C ARG A 383 -41.59 30.14 18.60
N ASP A 384 -40.73 30.04 19.59
CA ASP A 384 -40.46 31.12 20.54
C ASP A 384 -38.95 31.27 20.81
N LEU A 385 -38.59 32.38 21.45
CA LEU A 385 -37.19 32.69 21.77
C LEU A 385 -36.64 31.74 22.85
N GLU A 386 -37.48 31.26 23.76
CA GLU A 386 -37.10 30.35 24.85
C GLU A 386 -36.66 28.97 24.30
N GLN A 387 -37.38 28.45 23.31
CA GLN A 387 -37.06 27.22 22.60
C GLN A 387 -35.75 27.34 21.82
N ILE A 388 -35.51 28.49 21.17
CA ILE A 388 -34.22 28.76 20.51
C ILE A 388 -33.07 28.74 21.53
N GLN A 389 -33.23 29.39 22.68
CA GLN A 389 -32.23 29.39 23.76
C GLN A 389 -31.96 27.98 24.29
N HIS A 390 -33.01 27.17 24.45
CA HIS A 390 -32.88 25.78 24.89
C HIS A 390 -32.13 24.91 23.87
N ILE A 391 -32.47 25.03 22.58
CA ILE A 391 -31.82 24.30 21.49
C ILE A 391 -30.32 24.66 21.42
N LEU A 392 -29.97 25.95 21.50
CA LEU A 392 -28.58 26.39 21.51
C LEU A 392 -27.83 25.85 22.73
N THR A 393 -28.44 25.89 23.91
CA THR A 393 -27.86 25.36 25.15
C THR A 393 -27.59 23.86 25.06
N ALA A 394 -28.51 23.08 24.48
CA ALA A 394 -28.33 21.64 24.27
C ALA A 394 -27.22 21.33 23.24
N ALA A 395 -27.17 22.11 22.15
CA ALA A 395 -26.19 21.96 21.07
C ALA A 395 -24.76 22.23 21.54
N PHE A 396 -24.56 23.30 22.33
CA PHE A 396 -23.25 23.70 22.85
C PHE A 396 -22.91 23.08 24.22
N GLY A 397 -23.89 22.54 24.94
CA GLY A 397 -23.69 21.77 26.17
C GLY A 397 -22.93 20.47 25.95
N SER A 398 -23.16 19.83 24.81
CA SER A 398 -22.63 18.50 24.49
C SER A 398 -21.32 18.52 23.70
N ASN A 399 -20.84 19.67 23.24
CA ASN A 399 -19.69 19.79 22.34
C ASN A 399 -18.44 20.42 23.00
N ASP A 400 -17.39 20.63 22.21
CA ASP A 400 -16.08 21.13 22.67
C ASP A 400 -16.02 22.64 22.98
N PHE A 401 -17.13 23.36 22.84
CA PHE A 401 -17.18 24.79 23.14
C PHE A 401 -17.54 25.02 24.61
N ASP A 402 -17.07 26.16 25.14
CA ASP A 402 -17.19 26.52 26.55
C ASP A 402 -18.33 27.51 26.82
N GLY A 403 -18.86 28.14 25.77
CA GLY A 403 -20.03 29.02 25.87
C GLY A 403 -20.39 29.67 24.53
N PHE A 404 -21.48 30.42 24.54
CA PHE A 404 -21.88 31.28 23.43
C PHE A 404 -22.61 32.53 23.93
N GLN A 405 -22.66 33.54 23.07
CA GLN A 405 -23.46 34.75 23.26
C GLN A 405 -24.18 35.08 21.96
N LEU A 406 -25.50 35.17 22.04
CA LEU A 406 -26.37 35.59 20.97
C LEU A 406 -26.78 37.04 21.21
N ASN A 407 -26.42 37.94 20.30
CA ASN A 407 -26.81 39.34 20.31
C ASN A 407 -27.86 39.56 19.21
N LEU A 408 -29.07 39.98 19.59
CA LEU A 408 -30.15 40.27 18.63
C LEU A 408 -29.99 41.69 18.09
N GLY A 409 -30.03 41.84 16.78
CA GLY A 409 -29.83 43.13 16.12
C GLY A 409 -31.11 43.95 16.04
N LEU A 410 -31.47 44.69 17.10
CA LEU A 410 -32.57 45.67 17.05
C LEU A 410 -32.04 47.08 16.75
N SER A 411 -31.42 47.29 15.58
CA SER A 411 -31.39 48.56 14.80
C SER A 411 -30.22 48.64 13.80
N PRO A 412 -30.38 49.31 12.63
CA PRO A 412 -29.37 49.32 11.54
C PRO A 412 -28.14 50.22 11.75
N ARG A 413 -27.81 50.63 12.98
CA ARG A 413 -26.77 51.67 13.21
C ARG A 413 -25.53 51.27 14.02
N GLN A 414 -25.40 50.01 14.45
CA GLN A 414 -24.25 49.55 15.25
C GLN A 414 -23.29 48.60 14.52
N MET A 415 -23.42 48.40 13.21
CA MET A 415 -22.58 47.46 12.45
C MET A 415 -21.14 47.95 12.17
N ILE A 416 -20.75 49.17 12.56
CA ILE A 416 -19.42 49.71 12.25
C ILE A 416 -18.78 50.35 13.49
N SER A 417 -18.32 49.55 14.44
CA SER A 417 -17.24 49.94 15.37
C SER A 417 -16.77 48.73 16.19
N PHE A 418 -15.94 47.86 15.61
CA PHE A 418 -15.19 46.86 16.38
C PHE A 418 -13.73 46.82 15.92
N ALA A 419 -13.07 47.98 15.93
CA ALA A 419 -11.62 48.08 15.76
C ALA A 419 -10.92 48.78 16.92
N ASP A 420 -11.63 49.32 17.92
CA ASP A 420 -10.94 49.96 19.04
C ASP A 420 -11.78 49.99 20.32
N SER A 421 -11.06 49.96 21.44
CA SER A 421 -11.46 50.17 22.83
C SER A 421 -11.90 48.98 23.70
N ASP A 422 -11.12 48.83 24.78
CA ASP A 422 -11.41 48.14 26.04
C ASP A 422 -12.87 48.33 26.49
N ALA A 423 -13.69 47.30 26.31
CA ALA A 423 -15.06 47.30 26.81
C ALA A 423 -15.09 46.84 28.27
N ARG A 424 -15.12 47.82 29.19
CA ARG A 424 -15.71 47.63 30.52
C ARG A 424 -17.12 47.06 30.35
N LEU A 425 -17.39 45.99 31.09
CA LEU A 425 -18.69 45.33 31.22
C LEU A 425 -19.76 46.35 31.65
N SER A 426 -20.53 46.87 30.71
CA SER A 426 -21.84 47.48 30.99
C SER A 426 -22.91 46.40 30.79
N GLU A 427 -23.49 45.96 31.90
CA GLU A 427 -24.81 45.33 31.96
C GLU A 427 -25.86 46.33 31.42
N ASP A 428 -26.99 45.82 30.92
CA ASP A 428 -28.14 46.54 30.34
C ASP A 428 -28.10 46.90 28.84
N SER A 429 -28.19 45.87 28.00
CA SER A 429 -28.97 45.97 26.75
C SER A 429 -29.94 44.79 26.68
N GLU A 430 -31.25 45.06 26.66
CA GLU A 430 -32.40 44.14 26.76
C GLU A 430 -32.51 43.04 25.67
N SER A 431 -31.46 42.74 24.91
CA SER A 431 -31.55 41.85 23.74
C SER A 431 -30.30 41.01 23.48
N SER A 432 -29.60 40.58 24.54
CA SER A 432 -28.49 39.61 24.45
C SER A 432 -28.68 38.41 25.38
N PHE A 433 -28.47 37.21 24.85
CA PHE A 433 -28.51 35.96 25.60
C PHE A 433 -27.11 35.34 25.66
N ARG A 434 -26.62 35.03 26.87
CA ARG A 434 -25.29 34.45 27.10
C ARG A 434 -25.41 33.16 27.89
N TRP A 435 -24.71 32.12 27.43
CA TRP A 435 -24.62 30.83 28.09
C TRP A 435 -23.16 30.37 28.19
N MET A 436 -22.80 29.75 29.33
CA MET A 436 -21.49 29.15 29.56
C MET A 436 -21.63 27.79 30.23
N LYS A 437 -20.68 26.91 29.95
CA LYS A 437 -20.65 25.55 30.49
C LYS A 437 -20.40 25.55 32.02
N PRO A 438 -21.03 24.64 32.79
CA PRO A 438 -20.83 24.58 34.24
C PRO A 438 -19.36 24.35 34.60
N GLY A 439 -18.75 25.27 35.36
CA GLY A 439 -17.34 25.20 35.79
C GLY A 439 -16.43 26.29 35.20
N VAL A 440 -16.86 27.00 34.16
CA VAL A 440 -16.13 28.15 33.60
C VAL A 440 -16.48 29.40 34.43
N LYS A 441 -15.63 29.73 35.41
CA LYS A 441 -15.92 30.81 36.39
C LYS A 441 -15.47 32.21 35.97
N HIS A 442 -14.46 32.34 35.10
CA HIS A 442 -14.00 33.62 34.57
C HIS A 442 -13.39 33.46 33.16
N LEU A 443 -13.91 34.22 32.19
CA LEU A 443 -13.29 34.37 30.87
C LEU A 443 -12.10 35.31 31.01
N ASN A 444 -10.90 34.76 31.23
CA ASN A 444 -9.68 35.54 31.13
C ASN A 444 -9.38 35.73 29.63
N THR A 445 -9.36 36.98 29.15
CA THR A 445 -9.25 37.32 27.72
C THR A 445 -7.97 36.81 27.06
N SER A 446 -6.96 36.43 27.84
CA SER A 446 -5.66 35.94 27.36
C SER A 446 -5.61 34.47 26.94
N SER A 447 -6.65 33.66 27.22
CA SER A 447 -6.64 32.21 26.94
C SER A 447 -7.90 31.70 26.23
N LEU A 448 -8.57 32.57 25.47
CA LEU A 448 -9.80 32.28 24.74
C LEU A 448 -9.63 32.61 23.26
N TRP A 449 -10.24 31.81 22.39
CA TRP A 449 -10.54 32.22 21.02
C TRP A 449 -12.05 32.20 20.78
N THR A 450 -12.51 32.98 19.81
CA THR A 450 -13.94 33.18 19.53
C THR A 450 -14.22 33.07 18.04
N ILE A 451 -15.32 32.41 17.67
CA ILE A 451 -15.89 32.46 16.33
C ILE A 451 -17.11 33.40 16.36
N ALA A 452 -17.09 34.43 15.53
CA ALA A 452 -18.21 35.36 15.34
C ALA A 452 -18.96 35.01 14.05
N LEU A 453 -20.25 34.69 14.17
CA LEU A 453 -21.12 34.34 13.05
C LEU A 453 -22.17 35.43 12.88
N SER A 454 -22.16 36.09 11.73
CA SER A 454 -23.23 37.03 11.36
C SER A 454 -24.48 36.24 10.98
N LEU A 455 -25.61 36.56 11.60
CA LEU A 455 -26.88 35.87 11.37
C LEU A 455 -27.67 36.64 10.32
N LEU A 456 -27.65 36.12 9.09
CA LEU A 456 -28.44 36.61 7.97
C LEU A 456 -29.46 35.52 7.60
N SER A 457 -30.75 35.88 7.60
CA SER A 457 -31.81 34.95 7.19
C SER A 457 -31.72 34.63 5.69
N SER A 458 -32.41 33.58 5.28
CA SER A 458 -32.64 33.24 3.86
C SER A 458 -33.36 34.35 3.07
N SER A 459 -34.04 35.26 3.77
CA SER A 459 -34.67 36.48 3.23
C SER A 459 -33.74 37.70 3.24
N GLU A 460 -32.44 37.51 3.45
CA GLU A 460 -31.39 38.54 3.55
C GLU A 460 -31.62 39.57 4.68
N ARG A 461 -32.35 39.18 5.73
CA ARG A 461 -32.56 40.05 6.89
C ARG A 461 -31.47 39.82 7.95
N PRO A 462 -30.83 40.89 8.46
CA PRO A 462 -29.88 40.76 9.55
C PRO A 462 -30.62 40.52 10.86
N CYS A 463 -30.40 39.36 11.47
CA CYS A 463 -31.05 38.95 12.73
C CYS A 463 -30.17 39.17 13.96
N GLY A 464 -28.85 39.35 13.78
CA GLY A 464 -27.91 39.58 14.87
C GLY A 464 -26.56 38.89 14.67
N THR A 465 -25.87 38.61 15.77
CA THR A 465 -24.57 37.95 15.78
C THR A 465 -24.53 36.84 16.83
N LEU A 466 -23.99 35.67 16.48
CA LEU A 466 -23.67 34.60 17.42
C LEU A 466 -22.16 34.52 17.64
N MET A 467 -21.74 34.72 18.88
CA MET A 467 -20.35 34.57 19.32
C MET A 467 -20.20 33.23 20.04
N ILE A 468 -19.27 32.39 19.63
CA ILE A 468 -19.01 31.07 20.24
C ILE A 468 -17.61 31.06 20.84
N TYR A 469 -17.50 30.66 22.10
CA TYR A 469 -16.29 30.76 22.92
C TYR A 469 -15.64 29.39 23.12
N ARG A 470 -14.32 29.31 22.99
CA ARG A 470 -13.53 28.14 23.41
C ARG A 470 -12.21 28.55 24.05
N LEU A 471 -11.90 27.97 25.20
CA LEU A 471 -10.63 28.12 25.89
C LEU A 471 -9.54 27.36 25.13
N TYR A 472 -8.32 27.90 25.13
CA TYR A 472 -7.17 27.22 24.54
C TYR A 472 -6.94 25.87 25.25
N SER A 473 -7.01 24.79 24.47
CA SER A 473 -6.80 23.42 24.93
C SER A 473 -5.74 22.73 24.08
N ARG A 474 -5.05 21.73 24.63
CA ARG A 474 -4.10 20.88 23.89
C ARG A 474 -4.79 19.84 23.00
N HIS A 475 -6.11 19.72 23.09
CA HIS A 475 -6.90 18.81 22.27
C HIS A 475 -7.48 19.54 21.06
N ASP A 476 -7.45 18.86 19.92
CA ASP A 476 -8.02 19.37 18.67
C ASP A 476 -9.52 19.69 18.82
N LEU A 477 -10.06 20.55 17.94
CA LEU A 477 -11.51 20.74 17.85
C LEU A 477 -12.15 19.48 17.26
N GLN A 478 -12.97 18.79 18.03
CA GLN A 478 -13.65 17.56 17.62
C GLN A 478 -15.03 17.86 17.02
N LEU A 479 -15.10 18.76 16.04
CA LEU A 479 -16.33 19.15 15.35
C LEU A 479 -16.01 19.67 13.94
N ASP A 480 -16.86 19.34 12.96
CA ASP A 480 -16.75 19.87 11.60
C ASP A 480 -17.19 21.35 11.57
N VAL A 481 -16.22 22.25 11.41
CA VAL A 481 -16.43 23.70 11.41
C VAL A 481 -17.38 24.14 10.28
N ASN A 482 -17.47 23.38 9.18
CA ASN A 482 -18.41 23.70 8.09
C ASN A 482 -19.87 23.61 8.53
N LEU A 483 -20.20 22.72 9.48
CA LEU A 483 -21.57 22.63 10.01
C LEU A 483 -21.96 23.91 10.74
N LEU A 484 -21.03 24.47 11.52
CA LEU A 484 -21.25 25.71 12.29
C LEU A 484 -21.18 26.98 11.46
N THR A 485 -20.49 26.96 10.32
CA THR A 485 -20.24 28.17 9.52
C THR A 485 -21.15 28.30 8.30
N ALA A 486 -21.66 27.20 7.75
CA ALA A 486 -22.46 27.22 6.52
C ALA A 486 -23.96 26.98 6.73
N ILE A 487 -24.33 25.99 7.54
CA ILE A 487 -25.73 25.52 7.63
C ILE A 487 -26.42 26.08 8.88
N PHE A 488 -25.75 25.96 10.02
CA PHE A 488 -26.29 26.34 11.32
C PHE A 488 -26.65 27.84 11.45
N PRO A 489 -25.83 28.81 10.97
CA PRO A 489 -26.14 30.23 11.14
C PRO A 489 -27.41 30.64 10.41
N THR A 490 -27.63 30.12 9.20
CA THR A 490 -28.80 30.42 8.38
C THR A 490 -30.07 29.86 9.04
N ALA A 491 -30.04 28.62 9.53
CA ALA A 491 -31.16 28.03 10.23
C ALA A 491 -31.53 28.78 11.52
N LEU A 492 -30.51 29.25 12.26
CA LEU A 492 -30.70 30.10 13.43
C LEU A 492 -31.27 31.47 13.08
N ALA A 493 -30.75 32.11 12.03
CA ALA A 493 -31.25 33.40 11.55
C ALA A 493 -32.72 33.31 11.10
N ASP A 494 -33.07 32.27 10.34
CA ASP A 494 -34.45 32.02 9.92
C ASP A 494 -35.38 31.76 11.11
N ALA A 495 -34.90 31.04 12.14
CA ALA A 495 -35.66 30.83 13.37
C ALA A 495 -35.91 32.15 14.11
N LEU A 496 -34.89 33.00 14.21
CA LEU A 496 -35.02 34.33 14.84
C LEU A 496 -35.94 35.26 14.05
N ASP A 497 -35.84 35.31 12.71
CA ASP A 497 -36.74 36.11 11.87
C ASP A 497 -38.19 35.68 12.07
N ARG A 498 -38.47 34.37 12.15
CA ARG A 498 -39.83 33.85 12.42
C ARG A 498 -40.36 34.24 13.80
N THR A 499 -39.56 34.10 14.85
CA THR A 499 -40.03 34.33 16.23
C THR A 499 -40.13 35.81 16.57
N LEU A 500 -39.30 36.66 15.96
CA LEU A 500 -39.33 38.11 16.16
C LEU A 500 -40.41 38.83 15.33
N THR A 501 -41.00 38.17 14.32
CA THR A 501 -42.03 38.77 13.44
C THR A 501 -43.48 38.34 13.73
N GLN A 502 -43.72 37.44 14.71
CA GLN A 502 -45.10 37.05 15.07
C GLN A 502 -45.80 38.13 15.92
N PRO A 503 -46.99 38.63 15.52
CA PRO A 503 -47.80 39.49 16.37
C PRO A 503 -48.50 38.67 17.46
N VAL A 504 -48.41 39.13 18.71
CA VAL A 504 -49.13 38.54 19.85
C VAL A 504 -50.64 38.65 19.60
N GLU A 505 -51.30 37.52 19.36
CA GLU A 505 -52.76 37.45 19.21
C GLU A 505 -53.39 37.38 20.60
N VAL A 506 -53.92 38.52 21.08
CA VAL A 506 -54.70 38.58 22.33
C VAL A 506 -56.10 38.03 22.03
N ILE A 507 -56.39 36.82 22.53
CA ILE A 507 -57.71 36.19 22.43
C ILE A 507 -58.68 36.93 23.39
N PRO A 508 -59.81 37.49 22.93
CA PRO A 508 -60.82 38.06 23.82
C PRO A 508 -61.57 36.96 24.57
N MET A 509 -61.74 37.13 25.88
CA MET A 509 -62.60 36.28 26.72
C MET A 509 -64.06 36.36 26.25
N PRO A 510 -64.79 35.23 26.12
CA PRO A 510 -66.20 35.26 25.77
C PRO A 510 -67.06 35.66 26.99
N GLU A 511 -67.99 36.58 26.73
CA GLU A 511 -69.04 37.00 27.67
C GLU A 511 -69.89 35.81 28.12
N GLN A 512 -70.28 35.86 29.39
CA GLN A 512 -71.17 34.90 30.04
C GLN A 512 -72.53 34.88 29.35
N ASP A 513 -72.94 33.73 28.84
CA ASP A 513 -74.35 33.44 28.60
C ASP A 513 -74.80 32.28 29.49
N ALA A 514 -75.68 32.64 30.43
CA ALA A 514 -76.28 31.76 31.40
C ALA A 514 -77.53 31.10 30.80
N SER A 515 -77.41 29.83 30.37
CA SER A 515 -78.58 28.96 30.22
C SER A 515 -78.22 27.46 30.29
N LEU A 516 -78.43 26.89 31.49
CA LEU A 516 -79.27 25.70 31.73
C LEU A 516 -79.02 24.41 30.93
N LEU A 517 -78.39 23.40 31.57
CA LEU A 517 -79.03 22.21 32.22
C LEU A 517 -78.06 21.01 32.29
N PRO A 518 -78.05 20.22 33.38
CA PRO A 518 -77.16 19.08 33.54
C PRO A 518 -77.82 17.78 33.03
N ALA A 519 -77.06 16.92 32.36
CA ALA A 519 -77.44 15.53 32.12
C ALA A 519 -76.31 14.59 32.53
N GLN A 520 -76.72 13.57 33.28
CA GLN A 520 -75.93 12.63 34.06
C GLN A 520 -75.18 11.58 33.24
N ALA A 521 -74.26 10.94 33.95
CA ALA A 521 -73.45 9.78 33.61
C ALA A 521 -74.20 8.59 32.98
N GLY A 522 -73.44 7.86 32.15
CA GLY A 522 -73.63 6.46 31.79
C GLY A 522 -72.27 5.85 31.53
#